data_AF-A0A960MQ67-F1
#
_entry.id   AF-A0A960MQ67-F1
#
_cell.length_a   1.000
_cell.length_b   1.000
_cell.length_c   1.000
_cell.angle_alpha   90.00
_cell.angle_beta   90.00
_cell.angle_gamma   90.00
#
_symmetry.space_group_name_H-M   'P 1'
#
loop_
_entity.id
_entity.type
_entity.pdbx_description
1 polymer ?
#
loop_
_entity_poly.entity_id
_entity_poly.type
_entity_poly.pdbx_seq_one_letter_code
_entity_poly.pdbx_strand_id
1 'polypeptide(L)'
;GQDPEHGEGVGAITCIDPAKGNGDDAIVWQFKGLGRSISTPSIVDGLVYIADYSGKLFCLDAETGEQYWEHDTLSHIWSSALTVDGKVFLGNEDGELIVLKAGKEKEELATIEFPSPIYSAAVVANGTLYVTTQTHLYAFGPK
;
A
#
# COMPACT_ATOMS: atom_id res chain seq x y z
N GLY A 1 -20.44 -13.58 3.24
CA GLY A 1 -19.13 -12.96 2.97
C GLY A 1 -18.39 -13.90 2.05
N GLN A 2 -17.87 -13.40 0.94
CA GLN A 2 -17.16 -14.26 -0.01
C GLN A 2 -15.80 -14.66 0.58
N ASP A 3 -15.48 -15.93 0.43
CA ASP A 3 -14.28 -16.62 0.87
C ASP A 3 -13.00 -15.87 0.43
N PRO A 4 -11.96 -15.73 1.28
CA PRO A 4 -10.64 -15.28 0.86
C PRO A 4 -10.06 -16.03 -0.36
N GLU A 5 -10.46 -17.29 -0.62
CA GLU A 5 -9.94 -18.12 -1.71
C GLU A 5 -10.54 -17.81 -3.11
N HIS A 6 -11.44 -16.85 -3.27
CA HIS A 6 -12.06 -16.48 -4.56
C HIS A 6 -11.16 -15.64 -5.52
N GLY A 7 -9.87 -15.96 -5.58
CA GLY A 7 -8.92 -15.44 -6.55
C GLY A 7 -8.54 -13.97 -6.39
N GLU A 8 -7.58 -13.53 -7.21
CA GLU A 8 -7.00 -12.17 -7.16
C GLU A 8 -8.00 -11.06 -7.53
N GLY A 9 -9.13 -11.41 -8.14
CA GLY A 9 -10.23 -10.50 -8.48
C GLY A 9 -9.83 -9.34 -9.41
N VAL A 10 -10.83 -8.62 -9.90
CA VAL A 10 -10.60 -7.35 -10.62
C VAL A 10 -10.85 -6.21 -9.66
N GLY A 11 -9.94 -5.25 -9.62
CA GLY A 11 -10.11 -4.01 -8.88
C GLY A 11 -9.86 -2.79 -9.75
N ALA A 12 -9.95 -1.63 -9.12
CA ALA A 12 -9.53 -0.35 -9.67
C ALA A 12 -9.40 0.63 -8.51
N ILE A 13 -8.53 1.62 -8.66
CA ILE A 13 -8.56 2.83 -7.85
C ILE A 13 -9.10 3.97 -8.72
N THR A 14 -10.08 4.70 -8.18
CA THR A 14 -10.78 5.77 -8.90
C THR A 14 -10.63 7.05 -8.11
N CYS A 15 -10.11 8.09 -8.76
CA CYS A 15 -10.15 9.45 -8.22
C CYS A 15 -11.43 10.12 -8.67
N ILE A 16 -12.13 10.74 -7.73
CA ILE A 16 -13.38 11.45 -7.98
C ILE A 16 -13.26 12.90 -7.49
N ASP A 17 -13.92 13.81 -8.19
CA ASP A 17 -14.17 15.17 -7.74
C ASP A 17 -15.34 15.13 -6.74
N PRO A 18 -15.09 15.33 -5.43
CA PRO A 18 -16.14 15.22 -4.42
C PRO A 18 -17.22 16.30 -4.58
N ALA A 19 -16.97 17.38 -5.33
CA ALA A 19 -17.96 18.41 -5.59
C ALA A 19 -19.05 17.97 -6.60
N LYS A 20 -18.78 16.94 -7.42
CA LYS A 20 -19.70 16.43 -8.45
C LYS A 20 -20.55 15.24 -8.00
N GLY A 21 -20.37 14.77 -6.77
CA GLY A 21 -21.13 13.64 -6.22
C GLY A 21 -20.54 12.28 -6.63
N ASN A 22 -21.40 11.30 -6.91
CA ASN A 22 -21.04 9.89 -7.09
C ASN A 22 -21.35 9.34 -8.50
N GLY A 23 -21.59 10.22 -9.48
CA GLY A 23 -21.80 9.84 -10.88
C GLY A 23 -20.49 9.67 -11.65
N ASP A 24 -20.57 9.10 -12.86
CA ASP A 24 -19.41 8.92 -13.75
C ASP A 24 -18.76 10.25 -14.15
N ASP A 25 -19.52 11.35 -14.12
CA ASP A 25 -19.05 12.72 -14.37
C ASP A 25 -18.18 13.28 -13.24
N ALA A 26 -18.19 12.64 -12.06
CA ALA A 26 -17.28 12.91 -10.96
C ALA A 26 -15.91 12.26 -11.15
N ILE A 27 -15.76 11.26 -12.03
CA ILE A 27 -14.48 10.56 -12.23
C ILE A 27 -13.47 11.51 -12.85
N VAL A 28 -12.36 11.76 -12.14
CA VAL A 28 -11.20 12.52 -12.65
C VAL A 28 -10.31 11.58 -13.45
N TRP A 29 -9.96 10.44 -12.85
CA TRP A 29 -9.20 9.37 -13.48
C TRP A 29 -9.51 8.03 -12.83
N GLN A 30 -9.18 6.94 -13.53
CA GLN A 30 -9.31 5.59 -13.02
C GLN A 30 -8.12 4.74 -13.46
N PHE A 31 -7.47 4.09 -12.50
CA PHE A 31 -6.41 3.12 -12.75
C PHE A 31 -6.98 1.70 -12.61
N LYS A 32 -7.02 0.97 -13.73
CA LYS A 32 -7.59 -0.38 -13.84
C LYS A 32 -6.54 -1.50 -13.75
N GLY A 33 -5.27 -1.16 -13.53
CA GLY A 33 -4.19 -2.13 -13.34
C GLY A 33 -4.16 -2.74 -11.94
N LEU A 34 -4.90 -2.17 -10.98
CA LEU A 34 -5.00 -2.65 -9.60
C LEU A 34 -5.89 -3.90 -9.54
N GLY A 35 -5.39 -4.99 -8.96
CA GLY A 35 -6.21 -6.15 -8.62
C GLY A 35 -7.21 -5.86 -7.49
N ARG A 36 -7.88 -6.90 -6.97
CA ARG A 36 -8.69 -6.76 -5.76
C ARG A 36 -7.84 -6.14 -4.65
N SER A 37 -8.31 -5.07 -4.03
CA SER A 37 -7.59 -4.41 -2.94
C SER A 37 -8.51 -4.18 -1.76
N ILE A 38 -7.97 -4.35 -0.56
CA ILE A 38 -8.54 -3.87 0.70
C ILE A 38 -7.64 -2.81 1.35
N SER A 39 -6.57 -2.42 0.67
CA SER A 39 -5.58 -1.48 1.15
C SER A 39 -6.12 -0.06 1.13
N THR A 40 -5.70 0.76 2.09
CA THR A 40 -5.90 2.20 2.05
C THR A 40 -4.74 2.85 1.26
N PRO A 41 -5.02 3.75 0.29
CA PRO A 41 -3.96 4.44 -0.43
C PRO A 41 -3.21 5.41 0.50
N SER A 42 -1.89 5.50 0.33
CA SER A 42 -1.04 6.49 0.99
C SER A 42 -0.62 7.55 -0.03
N ILE A 43 -0.70 8.84 0.32
CA ILE A 43 -0.44 9.93 -0.61
C ILE A 43 0.58 10.89 -0.01
N VAL A 44 1.68 11.12 -0.74
CA VAL A 44 2.72 12.10 -0.38
C VAL A 44 3.35 12.65 -1.67
N ASP A 45 3.68 13.94 -1.68
CA ASP A 45 4.38 14.61 -2.79
C ASP A 45 3.76 14.39 -4.19
N GLY A 46 2.43 14.33 -4.26
CA GLY A 46 1.69 14.12 -5.51
C GLY A 46 1.70 12.68 -6.03
N LEU A 47 2.15 11.72 -5.21
CA LEU A 47 2.19 10.30 -5.56
C LEU A 47 1.22 9.50 -4.69
N VAL A 48 0.54 8.54 -5.30
CA VAL A 48 -0.34 7.57 -4.65
C VAL A 48 0.37 6.22 -4.58
N TYR A 49 0.46 5.67 -3.37
CA TYR A 49 0.95 4.32 -3.10
C TYR A 49 -0.22 3.44 -2.67
N ILE A 50 -0.50 2.40 -3.45
CA ILE A 50 -1.61 1.49 -3.19
C ILE A 50 -1.21 0.06 -3.55
N ALA A 51 -1.61 -0.90 -2.73
CA ALA A 51 -1.32 -2.30 -2.95
C ALA A 51 -2.58 -3.11 -3.21
N ASP A 52 -2.49 -4.14 -4.04
CA ASP A 52 -3.54 -5.14 -4.21
C ASP A 52 -3.26 -6.42 -3.41
N TYR A 53 -4.24 -7.30 -3.41
CA TYR A 53 -4.22 -8.56 -2.70
C TYR A 53 -3.18 -9.54 -3.26
N SER A 54 -2.84 -9.47 -4.55
CA SER A 54 -1.88 -10.41 -5.16
C SER A 54 -0.42 -10.12 -4.81
N GLY A 55 -0.17 -9.05 -4.06
CA GLY A 55 1.17 -8.71 -3.59
C GLY A 55 1.82 -7.55 -4.32
N LYS A 56 1.09 -6.86 -5.21
CA LYS A 56 1.64 -5.77 -6.00
C LYS A 56 1.41 -4.44 -5.31
N LEU A 57 2.48 -3.66 -5.15
CA LEU A 57 2.44 -2.25 -4.76
C LEU A 57 2.65 -1.37 -5.99
N PHE A 58 1.77 -0.40 -6.17
CA PHE A 58 1.81 0.56 -7.27
C PHE A 58 2.15 1.95 -6.76
N CYS A 59 2.93 2.69 -7.55
CA CYS A 59 3.11 4.13 -7.42
C CYS A 59 2.47 4.82 -8.62
N LEU A 60 1.47 5.67 -8.35
CA LEU A 60 0.72 6.39 -9.36
C LEU A 60 0.89 7.90 -9.16
N ASP A 61 0.73 8.65 -10.25
CA ASP A 61 0.52 10.10 -10.19
C ASP A 61 -0.87 10.40 -9.60
N ALA A 62 -0.92 11.26 -8.58
CA ALA A 62 -2.17 11.59 -7.90
C ALA A 62 -3.14 12.42 -8.76
N GLU A 63 -2.63 13.17 -9.74
CA GLU A 63 -3.44 14.05 -10.59
C GLU A 63 -3.93 13.31 -11.84
N THR A 64 -3.14 12.38 -12.37
CA THR A 64 -3.46 11.72 -13.66
C THR A 64 -3.79 10.23 -13.54
N GLY A 65 -3.43 9.58 -12.43
CA GLY A 65 -3.50 8.13 -12.28
C GLY A 65 -2.46 7.37 -13.12
N GLU A 66 -1.49 8.06 -13.73
CA GLU A 66 -0.40 7.44 -14.48
C GLU A 66 0.47 6.60 -13.55
N GLN A 67 0.74 5.35 -13.94
CA GLN A 67 1.62 4.47 -13.19
C GLN A 67 3.08 4.81 -13.46
N TYR A 68 3.84 5.13 -12.41
CA TYR A 68 5.29 5.28 -12.48
C TYR A 68 6.00 3.93 -12.35
N TRP A 69 5.60 3.10 -11.38
CA TRP A 69 6.18 1.78 -11.18
C TRP A 69 5.26 0.82 -10.43
N GLU A 70 5.64 -0.45 -10.49
CA GLU A 70 5.07 -1.57 -9.72
C GLU A 70 6.20 -2.34 -9.01
N HIS A 71 5.92 -2.81 -7.79
CA HIS A 71 6.76 -3.70 -7.02
C HIS A 71 5.95 -4.94 -6.61
N ASP A 72 6.44 -6.11 -6.98
CA ASP A 72 5.84 -7.40 -6.62
C ASP A 72 6.53 -7.92 -5.36
N THR A 73 5.78 -8.04 -4.27
CA THR A 73 6.26 -8.56 -2.99
C THR A 73 6.24 -10.09 -2.92
N LEU A 74 5.74 -10.77 -3.96
CA LEU A 74 5.65 -12.23 -4.08
C LEU A 74 4.81 -12.93 -2.99
N SER A 75 4.06 -12.16 -2.18
CA SER A 75 3.18 -12.65 -1.12
C SER A 75 1.96 -11.74 -1.01
N HIS A 76 0.84 -12.29 -0.56
CA HIS A 76 -0.41 -11.55 -0.47
C HIS A 76 -0.30 -10.36 0.50
N ILE A 77 -1.12 -9.34 0.25
CA ILE A 77 -1.15 -8.14 1.09
C ILE A 77 -2.54 -7.92 1.65
N TRP A 78 -2.61 -7.90 2.99
CA TRP A 78 -3.77 -7.46 3.76
C TRP A 78 -3.55 -6.12 4.46
N SER A 79 -2.31 -5.62 4.42
CA SER A 79 -1.88 -4.37 5.05
C SER A 79 -2.22 -3.14 4.18
N SER A 80 -1.78 -1.96 4.59
CA SER A 80 -1.83 -0.74 3.79
C SER A 80 -0.49 -0.02 3.84
N ALA A 81 -0.16 0.70 2.78
CA ALA A 81 1.09 1.44 2.69
C ALA A 81 1.12 2.59 3.73
N LEU A 82 2.25 2.73 4.43
CA LEU A 82 2.57 3.90 5.24
C LEU A 82 3.65 4.71 4.54
N THR A 83 3.38 5.98 4.25
CA THR A 83 4.40 6.93 3.79
C THR A 83 4.84 7.83 4.93
N VAL A 84 6.16 7.87 5.18
CA VAL A 84 6.75 8.73 6.21
C VAL A 84 8.24 8.89 5.95
N ASP A 85 8.78 10.09 6.17
CA ASP A 85 10.22 10.37 6.08
C ASP A 85 10.86 9.89 4.76
N GLY A 86 10.19 10.18 3.63
CA GLY A 86 10.65 9.82 2.29
C GLY A 86 10.66 8.31 2.01
N LYS A 87 9.92 7.50 2.78
CA LYS A 87 9.87 6.04 2.65
C LYS A 87 8.42 5.56 2.57
N VAL A 88 8.24 4.40 1.93
CA VAL A 88 7.00 3.63 1.86
C VAL A 88 7.24 2.33 2.61
N PHE A 89 6.41 2.04 3.60
CA PHE A 89 6.43 0.78 4.37
C PHE A 89 5.19 -0.03 4.03
N LEU A 90 5.37 -1.33 3.78
CA LEU A 90 4.28 -2.24 3.45
C LEU A 90 4.57 -3.64 3.97
N GLY A 91 3.62 -4.21 4.71
CA GLY A 91 3.71 -5.58 5.22
C GLY A 91 2.94 -6.58 4.36
N ASN A 92 3.45 -7.81 4.23
CA ASN A 92 2.80 -8.90 3.52
C ASN A 92 2.52 -10.13 4.42
N GLU A 93 1.91 -11.18 3.84
CA GLU A 93 1.57 -12.41 4.57
C GLU A 93 2.79 -13.23 5.00
N ASP A 94 3.90 -13.12 4.30
CA ASP A 94 5.14 -13.85 4.62
C ASP A 94 5.86 -13.24 5.85
N GLY A 95 5.34 -12.13 6.37
CA GLY A 95 5.93 -11.42 7.51
C GLY A 95 7.06 -10.48 7.08
N GLU A 96 7.14 -10.13 5.81
CA GLU A 96 8.11 -9.17 5.31
C GLU A 96 7.53 -7.76 5.43
N LEU A 97 8.32 -6.84 5.99
CA LEU A 97 8.09 -5.41 5.90
C LEU A 97 9.02 -4.84 4.83
N ILE A 98 8.45 -4.58 3.66
CA ILE A 98 9.15 -3.98 2.54
C ILE A 98 9.25 -2.48 2.79
N VAL A 99 10.45 -1.92 2.60
CA VAL A 99 10.75 -0.50 2.73
C VAL A 99 11.29 0.01 1.41
N LEU A 100 10.50 0.83 0.71
CA LEU A 100 10.92 1.52 -0.51
C LEU A 100 11.15 2.99 -0.23
N LYS A 101 11.95 3.64 -1.06
CA LYS A 101 12.03 5.10 -1.11
C LYS A 101 10.77 5.65 -1.77
N ALA A 102 10.20 6.70 -1.20
CA ALA A 102 9.13 7.44 -1.85
C ALA A 102 9.70 8.24 -3.02
N GLY A 103 9.11 8.07 -4.19
CA GLY A 103 9.47 8.77 -5.41
C GLY A 103 8.91 8.11 -6.66
N LYS A 104 9.15 8.78 -7.80
CA LYS A 104 8.76 8.31 -9.15
C LYS A 104 9.63 7.17 -9.66
N GLU A 105 10.79 6.96 -9.06
CA GLU A 105 11.69 5.85 -9.38
C GLU A 105 11.56 4.76 -8.32
N LYS A 106 11.52 3.51 -8.76
CA LYS A 106 11.46 2.37 -7.84
C LYS A 106 12.84 2.13 -7.23
N GLU A 107 12.94 2.27 -5.91
CA GLU A 107 14.16 1.99 -5.13
C GLU A 107 13.76 1.29 -3.83
N GLU A 108 14.00 -0.03 -3.74
CA GLU A 108 13.87 -0.76 -2.48
C GLU A 108 15.08 -0.45 -1.59
N LEU A 109 14.82 -0.04 -0.35
CA LEU A 109 15.85 0.32 0.63
C LEU A 109 16.17 -0.84 1.56
N ALA A 110 15.16 -1.63 1.94
CA ALA A 110 15.31 -2.79 2.80
C ALA A 110 14.06 -3.68 2.75
N THR A 111 14.25 -4.93 3.13
CA THR A 111 13.19 -5.85 3.54
C THR A 111 13.52 -6.37 4.94
N ILE A 112 12.57 -6.27 5.86
CA ILE A 112 12.73 -6.69 7.26
C ILE A 112 11.81 -7.89 7.50
N GLU A 113 12.39 -9.02 7.87
CA GLU A 113 11.64 -10.26 8.13
C GLU A 113 11.14 -10.33 9.58
N PHE A 114 9.88 -10.75 9.72
CA PHE A 114 9.24 -11.05 10.99
C PHE A 114 8.76 -12.50 11.02
N PRO A 115 8.68 -13.15 12.20
CA PRO A 115 8.34 -14.56 12.30
C PRO A 115 6.86 -14.88 12.05
N SER A 116 6.02 -13.89 11.73
CA SER A 116 4.59 -14.11 11.43
C SER A 116 4.03 -13.01 10.53
N PRO A 117 2.89 -13.25 9.86
CA PRO A 117 2.30 -12.32 8.88
C PRO A 117 2.09 -10.89 9.40
N ILE A 118 2.17 -9.90 8.51
CA ILE A 118 1.82 -8.50 8.79
C ILE A 118 0.52 -8.14 8.08
N TYR A 119 -0.58 -8.14 8.83
CA TYR A 119 -1.93 -7.87 8.28
C TYR A 119 -2.42 -6.43 8.50
N SER A 120 -1.61 -5.58 9.12
CA SER A 120 -2.01 -4.20 9.41
C SER A 120 -0.96 -3.21 8.93
N ALA A 121 -1.42 -1.99 8.65
CA ALA A 121 -0.53 -0.89 8.35
C ALA A 121 0.38 -0.62 9.56
N ALA A 122 1.67 -0.46 9.31
CA ALA A 122 2.56 0.10 10.31
C ALA A 122 2.13 1.53 10.65
N VAL A 123 2.46 2.00 11.85
CA VAL A 123 2.17 3.39 12.27
C VAL A 123 3.39 4.01 12.93
N VAL A 124 3.59 5.31 12.74
CA VAL A 124 4.64 6.05 13.44
C VAL A 124 4.02 6.96 14.49
N ALA A 125 4.55 6.90 15.71
CA ALA A 125 4.24 7.86 16.76
C ALA A 125 5.50 8.16 17.58
N ASN A 126 5.72 9.43 17.91
CA ASN A 126 6.86 9.87 18.74
C ASN A 126 8.22 9.36 18.25
N GLY A 127 8.45 9.37 16.92
CA GLY A 127 9.70 8.88 16.32
C GLY A 127 9.90 7.36 16.40
N THR A 128 8.86 6.60 16.76
CA THR A 128 8.88 5.14 16.83
C THR A 128 7.92 4.56 15.78
N LEU A 129 8.41 3.65 14.95
CA LEU A 129 7.62 2.82 14.05
C LEU A 129 7.07 1.61 14.82
N TYR A 130 5.77 1.41 14.76
CA TYR A 130 5.06 0.28 15.34
C TYR A 130 4.57 -0.63 14.23
N VAL A 131 4.92 -1.91 14.32
CA VAL A 131 4.54 -2.95 13.36
C VAL A 131 3.86 -4.05 14.13
N THR A 132 2.58 -4.31 13.84
CA THR A 132 1.92 -5.50 14.40
C THR A 132 1.98 -6.63 13.40
N THR A 133 2.48 -7.76 13.86
CA THR A 133 2.33 -9.04 13.18
C THR A 133 1.14 -9.76 13.79
N GLN A 134 0.75 -10.89 13.20
CA GLN A 134 -0.31 -11.75 13.72
C GLN A 134 -0.12 -12.16 15.19
N THR A 135 1.13 -12.18 15.67
CA THR A 135 1.47 -12.71 17.00
C THR A 135 2.06 -11.67 17.96
N HIS A 136 2.62 -10.57 17.45
CA HIS A 136 3.38 -9.62 18.27
C HIS A 136 3.22 -8.17 17.79
N LEU A 137 3.46 -7.22 18.69
CA LEU A 137 3.70 -5.82 18.36
C LEU A 137 5.20 -5.52 18.53
N TYR A 138 5.82 -5.01 17.47
CA TYR A 138 7.20 -4.54 17.47
C TYR A 138 7.25 -3.02 17.45
N ALA A 139 8.28 -2.45 18.09
CA ALA A 139 8.53 -1.02 18.13
C ALA A 139 9.99 -0.73 17.76
N PHE A 140 10.19 0.12 16.76
CA PHE A 140 11.49 0.54 16.24
C PHE A 140 11.63 2.05 16.43
N GLY A 141 12.40 2.47 17.41
CA GLY A 141 12.55 3.86 17.77
C GLY A 141 13.91 4.14 18.41
N PRO A 142 14.20 5.42 18.71
CA PRO A 142 15.39 5.77 19.48
C PRO A 142 15.37 5.06 20.84
N LYS A 143 16.56 4.74 21.34
CA LYS A 143 16.74 4.25 22.71
C LYS A 143 16.42 5.33 23.74
#